data_AF-A0A661QUD2-F1
#
_entry.id   AF-A0A661QUD2-F1
#
_cell.length_a   1.000
_cell.length_b   1.000
_cell.length_c   1.000
_cell.angle_alpha   90.00
_cell.angle_beta   90.00
_cell.angle_gamma   90.00
#
_symmetry.space_group_name_H-M   'P 1'
#
loop_
_entity.id
_entity.type
_entity.pdbx_description
1 polymer ?
#
loop_
_entity_poly.entity_id
_entity_poly.type
_entity_poly.pdbx_seq_one_letter_code
_entity_poly.pdbx_strand_id
1 'polypeptide(L)' 'MAVKICYCFNYTDEDIRKDVLKNGRSLIMEMIMREKSLGNCDCANQNPNRR' A
#
# COMPACT_ATOMS: atom_id res chain seq x y z
N MET A 1 -12.08 10.79 6.05
CA MET A 1 -10.89 10.44 6.84
C MET A 1 -10.19 9.32 6.11
N ALA A 2 -8.97 9.56 5.62
CA ALA A 2 -8.21 8.57 4.88
C ALA A 2 -7.72 7.45 5.80
N VAL A 3 -7.90 6.20 5.40
CA VAL A 3 -7.44 5.00 6.12
C VAL A 3 -6.08 4.59 5.59
N LYS A 4 -5.10 4.39 6.47
CA LYS A 4 -3.78 3.89 6.07
C LYS A 4 -3.89 2.42 5.66
N ILE A 5 -3.51 2.13 4.42
CA ILE A 5 -3.57 0.79 3.82
C ILE A 5 -2.21 0.09 3.91
N CYS A 6 -1.13 0.83 3.64
CA CYS A 6 0.22 0.31 3.78
C CYS A 6 1.01 1.14 4.80
N TYR A 7 1.45 0.50 5.88
CA TYR A 7 2.24 1.14 6.93
C TYR A 7 3.70 1.32 6.54
N CYS A 8 4.26 0.40 5.75
CA CYS A 8 5.65 0.47 5.29
C CYS A 8 5.91 1.61 4.31
N PHE A 9 4.97 1.87 3.40
CA PHE A 9 5.12 2.89 2.37
C PHE A 9 4.20 4.11 2.59
N ASN A 10 3.48 4.15 3.72
CA ASN A 10 2.58 5.23 4.14
C ASN A 10 1.43 5.56 3.18
N TYR A 11 0.98 4.62 2.36
CA TYR A 11 -0.16 4.83 1.46
C TYR A 11 -1.51 4.69 2.17
N THR A 12 -2.43 5.57 1.80
CA THR A 12 -3.83 5.57 2.22
C THR A 12 -4.77 5.04 1.14
N ASP A 13 -6.03 4.78 1.52
CA ASP A 13 -7.08 4.44 0.57
C ASP A 13 -7.35 5.58 -0.43
N GLU A 14 -7.23 6.83 0.00
CA GLU A 14 -7.35 7.99 -0.88
C GLU A 14 -6.21 8.06 -1.91
N ASP A 15 -4.98 7.73 -1.53
CA ASP A 15 -3.85 7.68 -2.47
C ASP A 15 -4.08 6.62 -3.55
N ILE A 16 -4.51 5.42 -3.14
CA ILE A 16 -4.84 4.32 -4.06
C ILE A 16 -5.99 4.72 -4.99
N ARG A 17 -7.04 5.38 -4.48
CA ARG A 17 -8.15 5.86 -5.33
C ARG A 17 -7.68 6.90 -6.34
N LYS A 18 -6.90 7.90 -5.91
CA LYS A 18 -6.35 8.94 -6.80
C LYS A 18 -5.47 8.35 -7.89
N ASP A 19 -4.67 7.36 -7.52
CA ASP A 19 -3.80 6.62 -8.43
C ASP A 19 -4.59 5.84 -9.49
N VAL A 20 -5.69 5.15 -9.10
CA VAL A 20 -6.62 4.52 -10.05
C VAL A 20 -7.25 5.55 -10.98
N LEU A 21 -7.74 6.67 -10.46
CA LEU A 21 -8.36 7.73 -11.28
C LEU A 21 -7.37 8.32 -12.29
N LYS A 22 -6.09 8.40 -11.92
CA LYS A 22 -5.04 8.94 -12.78
C LYS A 22 -4.56 7.94 -13.84
N ASN A 23 -4.41 6.67 -13.48
CA ASN A 23 -3.71 5.67 -14.29
C ASN A 23 -4.64 4.58 -14.88
N GLY A 24 -5.92 4.58 -14.53
CA GLY A 24 -6.90 3.54 -14.91
C GLY A 24 -6.78 2.24 -14.10
N ARG A 25 -5.71 2.10 -13.32
CA ARG A 25 -5.43 1.00 -12.37
C ARG A 25 -4.50 1.51 -11.26
N SER A 26 -4.37 0.79 -10.15
CA SER A 26 -3.49 1.24 -9.08
C SER A 26 -2.06 0.72 -9.25
N LEU A 27 -1.15 1.59 -9.69
CA LEU A 27 0.29 1.32 -9.68
C LEU A 27 0.84 1.26 -8.24
N ILE A 28 0.25 2.01 -7.31
CA ILE A 28 0.57 1.93 -5.87
C ILE A 28 0.30 0.51 -5.35
N MET A 29 -0.87 -0.05 -5.63
CA MET A 29 -1.23 -1.40 -5.18
C MET A 29 -0.32 -2.46 -5.81
N GLU A 30 -0.03 -2.33 -7.11
CA GLU A 30 0.91 -3.22 -7.80
C GLU A 30 2.31 -3.19 -7.15
N MET A 31 2.80 -2.00 -6.81
CA MET A 31 4.09 -1.83 -6.12
C MET A 31 4.06 -2.46 -4.72
N ILE A 32 3.03 -2.19 -3.90
CA ILE A 32 2.90 -2.78 -2.56
C ILE A 32 2.92 -4.31 -2.64
N MET A 33 2.16 -4.90 -3.57
CA MET A 33 2.11 -6.35 -3.74
C MET A 33 3.47 -6.94 -4.15
N ARG A 34 4.19 -6.26 -5.04
CA ARG A 34 5.53 -6.67 -5.48
C ARG A 34 6.55 -6.59 -4.34
N GLU A 35 6.63 -5.47 -3.63
CA GLU A 35 7.59 -5.32 -2.54
C GLU A 35 7.29 -6.31 -1.40
N LYS A 36 6.01 -6.60 -1.16
CA LYS A 36 5.59 -7.61 -0.20
C LYS A 36 6.01 -9.02 -0.61
N SER A 37 5.87 -9.40 -1.89
CA SER A 37 6.29 -10.73 -2.34
C SER A 37 7.81 -10.91 -2.34
N LEU A 38 8.56 -9.82 -2.50
CA LEU A 38 10.02 -9.80 -2.41
C LEU A 38 10.54 -9.78 -0.95
N GLY A 39 9.66 -9.59 0.04
CA GLY A 39 10.06 -9.49 1.45
C GLY A 39 10.69 -8.15 1.82
N ASN A 40 10.50 -7.11 1.01
CA ASN A 40 11.06 -5.78 1.23
C ASN A 40 10.25 -4.90 2.21
N CYS A 41 9.18 -5.45 2.81
CA CYS A 41 8.35 -4.76 3.77
C CYS A 41 8.40 -5.44 5.15
N ASP A 42 8.45 -4.64 6.21
CA ASP A 42 8.39 -5.11 7.60
C ASP A 42 6.94 -5.07 8.13
N CYS A 43 6.01 -5.72 7.43
CA CYS A 43 4.61 -5.76 7.85
C CYS A 43 4.43 -6.36 9.25
N ALA A 44 5.28 -7.30 9.65
CA ALA A 44 5.19 -7.98 10.94
C ALA A 44 5.35 -7.01 12.12
N ASN A 45 6.19 -5.98 11.98
CA ASN A 45 6.41 -4.99 13.03
C ASN A 45 5.66 -3.67 12.80
N GLN A 46 5.49 -3.24 11.53
CA GLN A 46 4.93 -1.92 11.23
C GLN A 46 3.42 -1.91 11.03
N ASN A 47 2.82 -3.02 10.56
CA ASN A 47 1.37 -3.09 10.40
C ASN A 47 0.73 -3.49 11.74
N PRO A 48 -0.28 -2.76 12.26
CA PRO A 48 -1.03 -3.17 13.45
C PRO A 48 -1.61 -4.59 13.36
N ASN A 49 -1.97 -5.04 12.15
CA ASN A 49 -2.46 -6.39 11.88
C ASN A 49 -1.35 -7.43 11.67
N ARG A 50 -0.09 -7.00 11.66
CA ARG A 50 1.13 -7.79 11.48
C ARG A 50 1.17 -8.65 10.20
N ARG A 51 0.46 -8.23 9.15
CA ARG A 51 0.38 -8.94 7.86
C ARG A 51 0.20 -8.03 6.67
#